data_AF-A0A172T7B1-F1
#
_entry.id   AF-A0A172T7B1-F1
#
_cell.length_a   1.000
_cell.length_b   1.000
_cell.length_c   1.000
_cell.angle_alpha   90.00
_cell.angle_beta   90.00
_cell.angle_gamma   90.00
#
_symmetry.space_group_name_H-M   'P 1'
#
loop_
_entity.id
_entity.type
_entity.pdbx_description
1 polymer ?
#
loop_
_entity_poly.entity_id
_entity_poly.type
_entity_poly.pdbx_seq_one_letter_code
_entity_poly.pdbx_strand_id
1 'polypeptide(L)'
;MHANNQARHEVERARLLADVRDLLGILRREPNELLPFDWMKHLGPQGEHQLGLQAIPVDQITGSVDRYREFDRHYLPKEKHLDERWIGVRSAQLEGKELPPIQVYKVGDLYFVKDGNHRVSVARRQGQKYIDANVIELNVTVPPEEHDTLKDLIIKGEYAHFLRETNLDRLVPNHSGILFTTPGRYDRLLEHIRTRQYFLDRKPGREGLPPVTWEEAVESWYKRLYCRILENIDKHDVMKRFPGRTEADLYLWIMDHRYFLTTQEGHDIGSEEATKDFRAHYAPPLYKRLGQRVQLLLKGELDPVT
;
A
#
# COMPACT_ATOMS: atom_id res chain seq x y z
N MET A 1 -1.66 46.79 8.57
CA MET A 1 -1.91 46.91 7.11
C MET A 1 -0.80 46.26 6.27
N HIS A 2 0.48 46.44 6.60
CA HIS A 2 1.59 45.88 5.82
C HIS A 2 1.59 44.33 5.75
N ALA A 3 1.40 43.64 6.90
CA ALA A 3 1.37 42.18 6.96
C ALA A 3 0.26 41.54 6.10
N ASN A 4 -0.92 42.15 6.07
CA ASN A 4 -2.07 41.66 5.29
C ASN A 4 -1.84 41.80 3.78
N ASN A 5 -1.29 42.94 3.32
CA ASN A 5 -0.94 43.14 1.92
C ASN A 5 0.17 42.18 1.46
N GLN A 6 1.18 41.96 2.31
CA GLN A 6 2.22 40.97 2.05
C GLN A 6 1.63 39.56 1.92
N ALA A 7 0.76 39.17 2.87
CA ALA A 7 0.09 37.88 2.85
C ALA A 7 -0.76 37.68 1.59
N ARG A 8 -1.48 38.71 1.13
CA ARG A 8 -2.26 38.68 -0.14
C ARG A 8 -1.39 38.35 -1.35
N HIS A 9 -0.29 39.06 -1.53
CA HIS A 9 0.63 38.80 -2.64
C HIS A 9 1.28 37.41 -2.56
N GLU A 10 1.54 36.90 -1.35
CA GLU A 10 2.08 35.55 -1.17
C GLU A 10 1.07 34.46 -1.59
N VAL A 11 -0.23 34.62 -1.32
CA VAL A 11 -1.25 33.64 -1.78
C VAL A 11 -1.45 33.67 -3.28
N GLU A 12 -1.51 34.86 -3.89
CA GLU A 12 -1.63 35.00 -5.35
C GLU A 12 -0.49 34.26 -6.06
N ARG A 13 0.74 34.39 -5.55
CA ARG A 13 1.90 33.63 -6.05
C ARG A 13 1.78 32.14 -5.79
N ALA A 14 1.28 31.73 -4.62
CA ALA A 14 1.09 30.32 -4.29
C ALA A 14 0.10 29.64 -5.24
N ARG A 15 -0.98 30.33 -5.61
CA ARG A 15 -1.96 29.83 -6.60
C ARG A 15 -1.43 29.73 -8.00
N LEU A 16 -0.78 30.77 -8.48
CA LEU A 16 -0.20 30.74 -9.83
C LEU A 16 0.74 29.52 -9.99
N LEU A 17 1.47 29.18 -8.94
CA LEU A 17 2.30 27.97 -8.91
C LEU A 17 1.47 26.68 -8.85
N ALA A 18 0.39 26.65 -8.07
CA ALA A 18 -0.52 25.51 -8.02
C ALA A 18 -1.16 25.24 -9.40
N ASP A 19 -1.65 26.29 -10.07
CA ASP A 19 -2.27 26.21 -11.41
C ASP A 19 -1.28 25.68 -12.46
N VAL A 20 -0.04 26.19 -12.46
CA VAL A 20 1.03 25.69 -13.35
C VAL A 20 1.33 24.23 -13.06
N ARG A 21 1.33 23.82 -11.79
CA ARG A 21 1.57 22.43 -11.38
C ARG A 21 0.41 21.50 -11.72
N ASP A 22 -0.83 21.96 -11.59
CA ASP A 22 -2.02 21.22 -12.02
C ASP A 22 -1.96 20.97 -13.53
N LEU A 23 -1.62 21.99 -14.34
CA LEU A 23 -1.43 21.84 -15.78
C LEU A 23 -0.30 20.85 -16.14
N LEU A 24 0.83 20.93 -15.44
CA LEU A 24 1.93 19.97 -15.61
C LEU A 24 1.54 18.56 -15.15
N GLY A 25 0.74 18.43 -14.09
CA GLY A 25 0.22 17.16 -13.58
C GLY A 25 -0.70 16.47 -14.59
N ILE A 26 -1.59 17.23 -15.24
CA ILE A 26 -2.44 16.74 -16.33
C ILE A 26 -1.58 16.21 -17.50
N LEU A 27 -0.51 16.92 -17.86
CA LEU A 27 0.42 16.48 -18.91
C LEU A 27 1.19 15.20 -18.52
N ARG A 28 1.57 15.06 -17.25
CA ARG A 28 2.31 13.90 -16.71
C ARG A 28 1.43 12.73 -16.28
N ARG A 29 0.09 12.90 -16.29
CA ARG A 29 -0.90 11.94 -15.74
C ARG A 29 -0.63 11.54 -14.29
N GLU A 30 -0.09 12.46 -13.49
CA GLU A 30 0.06 12.26 -12.05
C GLU A 30 -1.10 12.93 -11.32
N PRO A 31 -1.78 12.25 -10.38
CA PRO A 31 -2.77 12.90 -9.53
C PRO A 31 -2.11 14.02 -8.72
N ASN A 32 -2.59 15.25 -8.86
CA ASN A 32 -2.07 16.43 -8.16
C ASN A 32 -2.93 16.81 -6.95
N GLU A 33 -3.59 15.82 -6.33
CA GLU A 33 -4.43 15.96 -5.13
C GLU A 33 -3.70 15.41 -3.91
N LEU A 34 -4.10 15.83 -2.71
CA LEU A 34 -3.62 15.23 -1.47
C LEU A 34 -4.14 13.81 -1.32
N LEU A 35 -3.38 12.95 -0.63
CA LEU A 35 -3.84 11.60 -0.31
C LEU A 35 -5.11 11.67 0.56
N PRO A 36 -6.23 11.06 0.13
CA PRO A 36 -7.43 11.00 0.93
C PRO A 36 -7.22 10.07 2.12
N PHE A 37 -7.48 10.54 3.34
CA PHE A 37 -7.37 9.72 4.54
C PHE A 37 -8.29 8.48 4.51
N ASP A 38 -9.42 8.55 3.80
CA ASP A 38 -10.36 7.43 3.66
C ASP A 38 -9.68 6.17 3.10
N TRP A 39 -8.64 6.33 2.27
CA TRP A 39 -7.88 5.21 1.72
C TRP A 39 -7.14 4.42 2.82
N MET A 40 -6.73 5.08 3.90
CA MET A 40 -6.04 4.42 5.01
C MET A 40 -6.93 3.43 5.76
N LYS A 41 -8.27 3.55 5.62
CA LYS A 41 -9.20 2.58 6.20
C LYS A 41 -9.02 1.17 5.60
N HIS A 42 -8.55 1.07 4.37
CA HIS A 42 -8.28 -0.21 3.72
C HIS A 42 -7.16 -1.00 4.41
N LEU A 43 -6.24 -0.34 5.12
CA LEU A 43 -5.18 -1.00 5.88
C LEU A 43 -5.68 -1.77 7.11
N GLY A 44 -6.96 -1.62 7.46
CA GLY A 44 -7.57 -2.23 8.64
C GLY A 44 -6.92 -1.80 9.96
N PRO A 45 -6.97 -0.51 10.35
CA PRO A 45 -6.44 -0.05 11.62
C PRO A 45 -7.03 -0.81 12.81
N GLN A 46 -6.19 -1.23 13.77
CA GLN A 46 -6.61 -2.01 14.94
C GLN A 46 -7.01 -1.14 16.14
N GLY A 47 -6.70 0.16 16.10
CA GLY A 47 -7.03 1.10 17.16
C GLY A 47 -6.33 2.43 16.98
N GLU A 48 -6.71 3.40 17.80
CA GLU A 48 -6.16 4.75 17.81
C GLU A 48 -5.46 5.04 19.14
N HIS A 49 -4.31 5.72 19.10
CA HIS A 49 -3.57 6.16 20.27
C HIS A 49 -3.31 7.67 20.22
N GLN A 50 -3.61 8.39 21.30
CA GLN A 50 -3.24 9.81 21.39
C GLN A 50 -1.78 9.93 21.81
N LEU A 51 -0.96 10.48 20.91
CA LEU A 51 0.45 10.78 21.17
C LEU A 51 0.65 12.20 21.75
N GLY A 52 -0.38 13.04 21.70
CA GLY A 52 -0.36 14.39 22.25
C GLY A 52 0.38 15.40 21.35
N LEU A 53 0.86 16.49 21.96
CA LEU A 53 1.54 17.58 21.27
C LEU A 53 2.96 17.19 20.88
N GLN A 54 3.28 17.26 19.59
CA GLN A 54 4.60 16.95 19.03
C GLN A 54 4.95 17.89 17.86
N ALA A 55 6.23 18.19 17.70
CA ALA A 55 6.73 18.86 16.51
C ALA A 55 6.98 17.82 15.41
N ILE A 56 6.21 17.87 14.32
CA ILE A 56 6.26 16.88 13.24
C ILE A 56 6.92 17.46 11.97
N PRO A 57 7.62 16.64 11.17
CA PRO A 57 8.16 17.08 9.88
C PRO A 57 7.05 17.48 8.91
N VAL A 58 7.21 18.65 8.28
CA VAL A 58 6.21 19.21 7.34
C VAL A 58 6.19 18.47 6.00
N ASP A 59 7.29 17.83 5.63
CA ASP A 59 7.43 16.97 4.45
C ASP A 59 6.66 15.66 4.59
N GLN A 60 6.58 15.08 5.79
CA GLN A 60 5.81 13.86 6.09
C GLN A 60 4.28 14.08 6.15
N ILE A 61 3.81 15.32 6.03
CA ILE A 61 2.39 15.63 5.92
C ILE A 61 1.94 15.43 4.47
N THR A 62 1.27 14.31 4.19
CA THR A 62 0.97 13.84 2.82
C THR A 62 -0.49 13.91 2.43
N GLY A 63 -1.41 14.01 3.39
CA GLY A 63 -2.85 13.89 3.13
C GLY A 63 -3.77 14.69 4.03
N SER A 64 -5.05 14.74 3.68
CA SER A 64 -6.07 15.45 4.47
C SER A 64 -7.26 14.53 4.72
N VAL A 65 -7.91 14.73 5.86
CA VAL A 65 -9.12 13.98 6.23
C VAL A 65 -10.29 14.40 5.35
N ASP A 66 -10.58 15.70 5.30
CA ASP A 66 -11.77 16.22 4.61
C ASP A 66 -11.46 17.14 3.43
N ARG A 67 -10.29 17.81 3.43
CA ARG A 67 -10.00 18.93 2.51
C ARG A 67 -9.00 18.57 1.42
N TYR A 68 -8.91 17.29 1.07
CA TYR A 68 -7.90 16.77 0.14
C TYR A 68 -8.05 17.29 -1.30
N ARG A 69 -9.26 17.74 -1.70
CA ARG A 69 -9.53 18.34 -3.03
C ARG A 69 -9.27 19.84 -3.09
N GLU A 70 -9.24 20.51 -1.95
CA GLU A 70 -9.09 21.97 -1.87
C GLU A 70 -7.63 22.44 -2.02
N PHE A 71 -6.68 21.49 -1.91
CA PHE A 71 -5.25 21.73 -1.98
C PHE A 71 -4.59 20.79 -2.99
N ASP A 72 -3.48 21.23 -3.60
CA ASP A 72 -2.64 20.35 -4.42
C ASP A 72 -1.77 19.41 -3.55
N ARG A 73 -1.08 18.46 -4.17
CA ARG A 73 -0.14 17.54 -3.47
C ARG A 73 0.97 18.24 -2.66
N HIS A 74 1.20 19.53 -2.90
CA HIS A 74 2.16 20.36 -2.19
C HIS A 74 1.51 21.25 -1.13
N TYR A 75 0.23 21.03 -0.79
CA TYR A 75 -0.59 21.87 0.10
C TYR A 75 -0.80 23.31 -0.39
N LEU A 76 -0.74 23.58 -1.69
CA LEU A 76 -1.08 24.89 -2.22
C LEU A 76 -2.60 24.98 -2.42
N PRO A 77 -3.25 26.08 -1.99
CA PRO A 77 -4.70 26.22 -2.12
C PRO A 77 -5.10 26.36 -3.59
N LYS A 78 -6.11 25.59 -4.02
CA LYS A 78 -6.63 25.64 -5.40
C LYS A 78 -7.71 26.71 -5.59
N GLU A 79 -8.50 26.98 -4.55
CA GLU A 79 -9.69 27.83 -4.68
C GLU A 79 -9.54 29.24 -4.13
N LYS A 80 -10.25 30.20 -4.77
CA LYS A 80 -10.26 31.63 -4.41
C LYS A 80 -10.74 31.91 -2.97
N HIS A 81 -11.75 31.17 -2.52
CA HIS A 81 -12.36 31.39 -1.21
C HIS A 81 -11.44 31.01 -0.02
N LEU A 82 -10.34 30.29 -0.29
CA LEU A 82 -9.35 29.86 0.72
C LEU A 82 -8.39 30.98 1.14
N ASP A 83 -8.38 32.10 0.42
CA ASP A 83 -7.49 33.24 0.63
C ASP A 83 -7.62 33.83 2.01
N GLU A 84 -8.83 34.14 2.46
CA GLU A 84 -9.03 34.99 3.63
C GLU A 84 -8.49 34.33 4.89
N ARG A 85 -8.72 33.02 5.04
CA ARG A 85 -8.17 32.22 6.14
C ARG A 85 -6.65 32.07 6.02
N TRP A 86 -6.12 31.85 4.82
CA TRP A 86 -4.67 31.76 4.61
C TRP A 86 -3.98 33.08 4.95
N ILE A 87 -4.52 34.20 4.45
CA ILE A 87 -4.04 35.56 4.72
C ILE A 87 -4.08 35.84 6.22
N GLY A 88 -5.17 35.46 6.90
CA GLY A 88 -5.29 35.61 8.35
C GLY A 88 -4.20 34.87 9.12
N VAL A 89 -3.98 33.59 8.78
CA VAL A 89 -2.92 32.76 9.39
C VAL A 89 -1.54 33.37 9.14
N ARG A 90 -1.24 33.75 7.89
CA ARG A 90 0.05 34.34 7.53
C ARG A 90 0.27 35.69 8.19
N SER A 91 -0.75 36.53 8.25
CA SER A 91 -0.67 37.84 8.92
C SER A 91 -0.39 37.67 10.41
N ALA A 92 -1.07 36.73 11.08
CA ALA A 92 -0.81 36.42 12.48
C ALA A 92 0.63 35.94 12.72
N GLN A 93 1.18 35.11 11.82
CA GLN A 93 2.57 34.67 11.88
C GLN A 93 3.56 35.84 11.69
N LEU A 94 3.33 36.72 10.71
CA LEU A 94 4.15 37.91 10.46
C LEU A 94 4.12 38.90 11.65
N GLU A 95 3.01 38.94 12.37
CA GLU A 95 2.83 39.71 13.60
C GLU A 95 3.47 39.04 14.84
N GLY A 96 4.12 37.87 14.68
CA GLY A 96 4.78 37.15 15.76
C GLY A 96 3.83 36.46 16.74
N LYS A 97 2.56 36.26 16.36
CA LYS A 97 1.59 35.54 17.20
C LYS A 97 1.87 34.04 17.14
N GLU A 98 1.85 33.40 18.30
CA GLU A 98 1.86 31.94 18.39
C GLU A 98 0.57 31.39 17.77
N LEU A 99 0.74 30.48 16.81
CA LEU A 99 -0.37 29.79 16.19
C LEU A 99 -0.69 28.54 17.02
N PRO A 100 -1.98 28.20 17.20
CA PRO A 100 -2.32 26.94 17.84
C PRO A 100 -1.70 25.75 17.07
N PRO A 101 -1.48 24.61 17.72
CA PRO A 101 -1.04 23.39 17.04
C PRO A 101 -2.10 22.88 16.07
N ILE A 102 -1.67 22.22 15.01
CA ILE A 102 -2.57 21.51 14.07
C ILE A 102 -3.08 20.20 14.70
N GLN A 103 -4.03 19.53 14.07
CA GLN A 103 -4.44 18.18 14.47
C GLN A 103 -4.23 17.22 13.30
N VAL A 104 -3.58 16.09 13.57
CA VAL A 104 -3.24 15.12 12.53
C VAL A 104 -3.52 13.69 12.98
N TYR A 105 -3.87 12.83 12.02
CA TYR A 105 -3.72 11.39 12.17
C TYR A 105 -2.34 10.97 11.67
N LYS A 106 -1.68 10.04 12.36
CA LYS A 106 -0.44 9.39 11.93
C LYS A 106 -0.74 7.95 11.54
N VAL A 107 -0.30 7.52 10.35
CA VAL A 107 -0.43 6.14 9.86
C VAL A 107 0.93 5.70 9.33
N GLY A 108 1.62 4.81 10.06
CA GLY A 108 3.05 4.56 9.80
C GLY A 108 3.86 5.83 10.02
N ASP A 109 4.56 6.30 8.98
CA ASP A 109 5.34 7.54 8.99
C ASP A 109 4.64 8.71 8.29
N LEU A 110 3.40 8.51 7.84
CA LEU A 110 2.62 9.51 7.10
C LEU A 110 1.66 10.25 8.02
N TYR A 111 1.52 11.56 7.79
CA TYR A 111 0.59 12.41 8.53
C TYR A 111 -0.56 12.94 7.66
N PHE A 112 -1.77 12.85 8.21
CA PHE A 112 -3.01 13.29 7.58
C PHE A 112 -3.65 14.40 8.40
N VAL A 113 -3.84 15.57 7.80
CA VAL A 113 -4.37 16.75 8.49
C VAL A 113 -5.86 16.60 8.75
N LYS A 114 -6.22 16.53 10.03
CA LYS A 114 -7.61 16.58 10.52
C LYS A 114 -8.09 18.04 10.65
N ASP A 115 -7.25 18.90 11.23
CA ASP A 115 -7.48 20.34 11.30
C ASP A 115 -6.18 21.14 11.11
N GLY A 116 -6.29 22.32 10.49
CA GLY A 116 -5.15 23.22 10.29
C GLY A 116 -4.52 23.20 8.90
N ASN A 117 -5.21 22.75 7.85
CA ASN A 117 -4.71 22.69 6.47
C ASN A 117 -4.06 23.99 5.97
N HIS A 118 -4.63 25.16 6.29
CA HIS A 118 -4.03 26.45 5.92
C HIS A 118 -2.69 26.73 6.64
N ARG A 119 -2.55 26.30 7.90
CA ARG A 119 -1.29 26.44 8.66
C ARG A 119 -0.20 25.58 8.04
N VAL A 120 -0.53 24.35 7.62
CA VAL A 120 0.39 23.46 6.88
C VAL A 120 0.80 24.08 5.54
N SER A 121 -0.17 24.64 4.80
CA SER A 121 0.10 25.34 3.53
C SER A 121 1.09 26.51 3.71
N VAL A 122 0.87 27.35 4.72
CA VAL A 122 1.77 28.45 5.07
C VAL A 122 3.15 27.91 5.46
N ALA A 123 3.22 26.90 6.34
CA ALA A 123 4.48 26.31 6.79
C ALA A 123 5.30 25.74 5.61
N ARG A 124 4.68 24.96 4.72
CA ARG A 124 5.32 24.44 3.50
C ARG A 124 5.84 25.58 2.62
N ARG A 125 5.04 26.63 2.43
CA ARG A 125 5.43 27.75 1.58
C ARG A 125 6.64 28.52 2.12
N GLN A 126 6.77 28.62 3.45
CA GLN A 126 7.91 29.26 4.10
C GLN A 126 9.15 28.36 4.21
N GLY A 127 9.07 27.10 3.76
CA GLY A 127 10.16 26.13 3.94
C GLY A 127 10.38 25.77 5.42
N GLN A 128 9.35 25.90 6.25
CA GLN A 128 9.40 25.49 7.65
C GLN A 128 9.54 23.97 7.72
N LYS A 129 10.53 23.48 8.48
CA LYS A 129 10.84 22.04 8.57
C LYS A 129 9.90 21.27 9.50
N TYR A 130 9.50 21.89 10.60
CA TYR A 130 8.67 21.26 11.64
C TYR A 130 7.48 22.13 12.00
N ILE A 131 6.35 21.53 12.33
CA ILE A 131 5.14 22.21 12.79
C ILE A 131 4.56 21.49 14.03
N ASP A 132 4.07 22.26 14.99
CA ASP A 132 3.45 21.70 16.19
C ASP A 132 2.07 21.11 15.88
N ALA A 133 1.87 19.86 16.30
CA ALA A 133 0.67 19.08 16.01
C ALA A 133 0.23 18.25 17.21
N ASN A 134 -1.08 18.16 17.44
CA ASN A 134 -1.67 17.10 18.26
C ASN A 134 -1.83 15.85 17.39
N VAL A 135 -1.11 14.79 17.73
CA VAL A 135 -0.99 13.58 16.91
C VAL A 135 -1.86 12.46 17.48
N ILE A 136 -2.70 11.86 16.61
CA ILE A 136 -3.46 10.64 16.89
C ILE A 136 -2.93 9.55 15.97
N GLU A 137 -2.27 8.53 16.51
CA GLU A 137 -1.70 7.43 15.74
C GLU A 137 -2.70 6.30 15.51
N LEU A 138 -2.82 5.85 14.26
CA LEU A 138 -3.57 4.66 13.89
C LEU A 138 -2.63 3.47 13.80
N ASN A 139 -2.90 2.43 14.57
CA ASN A 139 -2.08 1.22 14.53
C ASN A 139 -2.48 0.35 13.34
N VAL A 140 -1.56 0.18 12.39
CA VAL A 140 -1.72 -0.70 11.23
C VAL A 140 -0.64 -1.78 11.25
N THR A 141 -0.99 -3.00 10.84
CA THR A 141 -0.02 -4.12 10.81
C THR A 141 1.01 -3.93 9.70
N VAL A 142 0.58 -3.41 8.55
CA VAL A 142 1.43 -3.12 7.40
C VAL A 142 1.33 -1.61 7.12
N PRO A 143 2.40 -0.83 7.32
CA PRO A 143 2.34 0.62 7.16
C PRO A 143 2.24 1.03 5.68
N PRO A 144 1.59 2.16 5.40
CA PRO A 144 1.59 2.75 4.06
C PRO A 144 2.93 3.44 3.76
N GLU A 145 3.21 3.56 2.47
CA GLU A 145 4.32 4.32 1.91
C GLU A 145 3.79 5.53 1.14
N GLU A 146 4.58 6.60 1.00
CA GLU A 146 4.16 7.86 0.39
C GLU A 146 3.59 7.71 -1.03
N HIS A 147 4.10 6.73 -1.78
CA HIS A 147 3.75 6.51 -3.18
C HIS A 147 2.74 5.36 -3.37
N ASP A 148 2.22 4.79 -2.29
CA ASP A 148 1.21 3.73 -2.38
C ASP A 148 -0.04 4.23 -3.11
N THR A 149 -0.48 3.46 -4.11
CA THR A 149 -1.79 3.68 -4.73
C THR A 149 -2.90 3.09 -3.85
N LEU A 150 -4.16 3.48 -4.09
CA LEU A 150 -5.32 2.85 -3.44
C LEU A 150 -5.29 1.32 -3.54
N LYS A 151 -4.85 0.80 -4.70
CA LYS A 151 -4.72 -0.63 -4.92
C LYS A 151 -3.69 -1.27 -3.98
N ASP A 152 -2.55 -0.60 -3.76
CA ASP A 152 -1.49 -1.13 -2.90
C ASP A 152 -1.94 -1.11 -1.43
N LEU A 153 -2.65 -0.06 -1.01
CA LEU A 153 -3.26 0.02 0.32
C LEU A 153 -4.30 -1.10 0.56
N ILE A 154 -5.10 -1.44 -0.45
CA ILE A 154 -6.03 -2.58 -0.38
C ILE A 154 -5.24 -3.89 -0.22
N ILE A 155 -4.20 -4.12 -1.03
CA ILE A 155 -3.37 -5.34 -0.94
C ILE A 155 -2.67 -5.44 0.43
N LYS A 156 -2.11 -4.33 0.94
CA LYS A 156 -1.49 -4.26 2.27
C LYS A 156 -2.50 -4.57 3.39
N GLY A 157 -3.74 -4.08 3.26
CA GLY A 157 -4.85 -4.40 4.16
C GLY A 157 -5.25 -5.86 4.15
N GLU A 158 -5.39 -6.46 2.96
CA GLU A 158 -5.65 -7.90 2.81
C GLU A 158 -4.52 -8.75 3.41
N TYR A 159 -3.27 -8.32 3.22
CA TYR A 159 -2.12 -9.00 3.83
C TYR A 159 -2.14 -8.92 5.35
N ALA A 160 -2.43 -7.74 5.90
CA ALA A 160 -2.59 -7.54 7.34
C ALA A 160 -3.71 -8.43 7.90
N HIS A 161 -4.83 -8.56 7.19
CA HIS A 161 -5.89 -9.49 7.58
C HIS A 161 -5.41 -10.95 7.53
N PHE A 162 -4.73 -11.36 6.46
CA PHE A 162 -4.18 -12.71 6.32
C PHE A 162 -3.23 -13.07 7.47
N LEU A 163 -2.32 -12.17 7.85
CA LEU A 163 -1.39 -12.40 8.96
C LEU A 163 -2.14 -12.59 10.29
N ARG A 164 -3.18 -11.78 10.55
CA ARG A 164 -4.00 -11.93 11.77
C ARG A 164 -4.78 -13.24 11.80
N GLU A 165 -5.38 -13.64 10.68
CA GLU A 165 -6.14 -14.89 10.59
C GLU A 165 -5.24 -16.12 10.73
N THR A 166 -4.01 -16.06 10.22
CA THR A 166 -3.11 -17.22 10.17
C THR A 166 -2.10 -17.26 11.32
N ASN A 167 -1.85 -16.14 12.00
CA ASN A 167 -0.73 -15.96 12.93
C ASN A 167 0.62 -16.41 12.33
N LEU A 168 0.79 -16.30 11.01
CA LEU A 168 1.94 -16.86 10.30
C LEU A 168 3.27 -16.26 10.76
N ASP A 169 3.26 -14.96 11.07
CA ASP A 169 4.38 -14.20 11.62
C ASP A 169 4.92 -14.79 12.93
N ARG A 170 4.02 -15.32 13.76
CA ARG A 170 4.36 -16.00 15.02
C ARG A 170 4.70 -17.48 14.82
N LEU A 171 3.95 -18.19 13.97
CA LEU A 171 4.09 -19.63 13.76
C LEU A 171 5.37 -19.99 12.99
N VAL A 172 5.73 -19.17 12.01
CA VAL A 172 6.94 -19.34 11.20
C VAL A 172 7.72 -18.03 11.20
N PRO A 173 8.51 -17.78 12.25
CA PRO A 173 9.36 -16.60 12.30
C PRO A 173 10.30 -16.57 11.08
N ASN A 174 10.48 -15.38 10.49
CA ASN A 174 11.28 -15.16 9.29
C ASN A 174 10.74 -15.82 8.01
N HIS A 175 9.43 -16.09 7.94
CA HIS A 175 8.82 -16.45 6.67
C HIS A 175 9.08 -15.37 5.61
N SER A 176 9.36 -15.79 4.37
CA SER A 176 9.42 -14.89 3.22
C SER A 176 8.10 -14.12 3.07
N GLY A 177 8.19 -12.86 2.68
CA GLY A 177 7.02 -12.01 2.45
C GLY A 177 6.15 -12.56 1.33
N ILE A 178 4.86 -12.76 1.63
CA ILE A 178 3.87 -13.20 0.64
C ILE A 178 3.21 -11.94 0.08
N LEU A 179 3.75 -11.42 -1.02
CA LEU A 179 3.32 -10.15 -1.63
C LEU A 179 2.60 -10.41 -2.95
N PHE A 180 1.38 -9.93 -3.12
CA PHE A 180 0.65 -10.04 -4.39
C PHE A 180 0.66 -8.73 -5.17
N THR A 181 0.51 -8.83 -6.49
CA THR A 181 0.35 -7.64 -7.36
C THR A 181 -1.12 -7.30 -7.63
N THR A 182 -2.07 -8.09 -7.15
CA THR A 182 -3.51 -7.88 -7.38
C THR A 182 -4.31 -8.10 -6.10
N PRO A 183 -5.37 -7.30 -5.84
CA PRO A 183 -6.31 -7.54 -4.74
C PRO A 183 -7.05 -8.89 -4.85
N GLY A 184 -7.62 -9.34 -3.73
CA GLY A 184 -8.47 -10.52 -3.57
C GLY A 184 -7.72 -11.86 -3.50
N ARG A 185 -6.38 -11.84 -3.42
CA ARG A 185 -5.55 -13.05 -3.51
C ARG A 185 -5.30 -13.73 -2.17
N TYR A 186 -5.33 -12.98 -1.08
CA TYR A 186 -5.14 -13.56 0.26
C TYR A 186 -6.32 -14.44 0.69
N ASP A 187 -7.54 -14.14 0.28
CA ASP A 187 -8.71 -14.99 0.54
C ASP A 187 -8.55 -16.39 -0.10
N ARG A 188 -7.99 -16.44 -1.32
CA ARG A 188 -7.65 -17.70 -1.99
C ARG A 188 -6.60 -18.49 -1.21
N LEU A 189 -5.62 -17.82 -0.59
CA LEU A 189 -4.66 -18.50 0.29
C LEU A 189 -5.33 -19.07 1.54
N LEU A 190 -6.22 -18.32 2.18
CA LEU A 190 -7.00 -18.84 3.32
C LEU A 190 -7.80 -20.08 2.92
N GLU A 191 -8.41 -20.09 1.74
CA GLU A 191 -9.08 -21.28 1.19
C GLU A 191 -8.10 -22.44 0.98
N HIS A 192 -6.92 -22.21 0.40
CA HIS A 192 -5.90 -23.25 0.23
C HIS A 192 -5.48 -23.87 1.56
N ILE A 193 -5.35 -23.05 2.62
CA ILE A 193 -5.01 -23.52 3.97
C ILE A 193 -6.17 -24.35 4.54
N ARG A 194 -7.42 -23.91 4.41
CA ARG A 194 -8.62 -24.66 4.84
C ARG A 194 -8.72 -26.01 4.12
N THR A 195 -8.58 -26.02 2.80
CA THR A 195 -8.56 -27.26 2.01
C THR A 195 -7.44 -28.19 2.46
N ARG A 196 -6.27 -27.63 2.78
CA ARG A 196 -5.15 -28.42 3.29
C ARG A 196 -5.42 -28.99 4.67
N GLN A 197 -6.01 -28.23 5.59
CA GLN A 197 -6.43 -28.72 6.91
C GLN A 197 -7.31 -29.96 6.77
N TYR A 198 -8.35 -29.85 5.94
CA TYR A 198 -9.27 -30.95 5.66
C TYR A 198 -8.55 -32.22 5.14
N PHE A 199 -7.61 -32.07 4.21
CA PHE A 199 -6.87 -33.22 3.69
C PHE A 199 -5.83 -33.76 4.68
N LEU A 200 -5.24 -32.92 5.54
CA LEU A 200 -4.33 -33.37 6.59
C LEU A 200 -5.07 -34.22 7.62
N ASP A 201 -6.29 -33.83 7.99
CA ASP A 201 -7.16 -34.59 8.89
C ASP A 201 -7.50 -35.98 8.38
N ARG A 202 -7.68 -36.11 7.07
CA ARG A 202 -8.09 -37.36 6.41
C ARG A 202 -6.92 -38.23 5.97
N LYS A 203 -5.68 -37.90 6.35
CA LYS A 203 -4.53 -38.73 5.99
C LYS A 203 -4.60 -40.10 6.66
N PRO A 204 -4.28 -41.19 5.93
CA PRO A 204 -4.15 -42.51 6.54
C PRO A 204 -3.16 -42.49 7.71
N GLY A 205 -3.53 -43.11 8.83
CA GLY A 205 -2.72 -43.14 10.06
C GLY A 205 -3.01 -42.03 11.06
N ARG A 206 -4.01 -41.17 10.81
CA ARG A 206 -4.55 -40.21 11.80
C ARG A 206 -5.84 -40.67 12.47
N GLU A 207 -6.29 -41.90 12.21
CA GLU A 207 -7.52 -42.43 12.81
C GLU A 207 -7.43 -42.38 14.35
N GLY A 208 -8.38 -41.70 14.99
CA GLY A 208 -8.44 -41.57 16.46
C GLY A 208 -7.59 -40.44 17.06
N LEU A 209 -6.84 -39.67 16.25
CA LEU A 209 -6.15 -38.46 16.72
C LEU A 209 -7.10 -37.25 16.76
N PRO A 210 -6.78 -36.20 17.55
CA PRO A 210 -7.49 -34.94 17.49
C PRO A 210 -7.46 -34.31 16.07
N PRO A 211 -8.48 -33.51 15.70
CA PRO A 211 -8.46 -32.73 14.48
C PRO A 211 -7.23 -31.83 14.41
N VAL A 212 -6.67 -31.70 13.21
CA VAL A 212 -5.57 -30.82 12.86
C VAL A 212 -5.99 -29.40 13.15
N THR A 213 -5.20 -28.69 13.94
CA THR A 213 -5.52 -27.30 14.27
C THR A 213 -5.31 -26.40 13.07
N TRP A 214 -5.88 -25.19 13.13
CA TRP A 214 -5.67 -24.20 12.09
C TRP A 214 -4.18 -23.85 11.93
N GLU A 215 -3.48 -23.68 13.05
CA GLU A 215 -2.05 -23.38 13.09
C GLU A 215 -1.19 -24.49 12.48
N GLU A 216 -1.50 -25.76 12.77
CA GLU A 216 -0.83 -26.91 12.15
C GLU A 216 -1.05 -26.93 10.62
N ALA A 217 -2.25 -26.55 10.16
CA ALA A 217 -2.56 -26.44 8.75
C ALA A 217 -1.80 -25.28 8.08
N VAL A 218 -1.74 -24.10 8.72
CA VAL A 218 -0.97 -22.92 8.26
C VAL A 218 0.51 -23.28 8.12
N GLU A 219 1.12 -23.86 9.16
CA GLU A 219 2.53 -24.24 9.15
C GLU A 219 2.82 -25.27 8.04
N SER A 220 1.96 -26.29 7.93
CA SER A 220 2.08 -27.33 6.91
C SER A 220 1.88 -26.77 5.50
N TRP A 221 0.96 -25.83 5.32
CA TRP A 221 0.76 -25.12 4.05
C TRP A 221 2.02 -24.35 3.66
N TYR A 222 2.53 -23.53 4.57
CA TYR A 222 3.69 -22.68 4.28
C TYR A 222 4.93 -23.54 3.96
N LYS A 223 5.34 -24.42 4.88
CA LYS A 223 6.60 -25.17 4.77
C LYS A 223 6.57 -26.25 3.69
N ARG A 224 5.45 -26.95 3.50
CA ARG A 224 5.41 -28.15 2.64
C ARG A 224 4.73 -27.94 1.29
N LEU A 225 4.01 -26.83 1.10
CA LEU A 225 3.35 -26.51 -0.16
C LEU A 225 3.89 -25.21 -0.76
N TYR A 226 3.79 -24.10 -0.04
CA TYR A 226 4.22 -22.79 -0.53
C TYR A 226 5.73 -22.78 -0.83
N CYS A 227 6.59 -23.07 0.16
CA CYS A 227 8.04 -23.10 -0.02
C CYS A 227 8.48 -24.07 -1.14
N ARG A 228 7.85 -25.24 -1.24
CA ARG A 228 8.18 -26.22 -2.29
C ARG A 228 7.88 -25.73 -3.70
N ILE A 229 6.82 -24.95 -3.87
CA ILE A 229 6.52 -24.33 -5.17
C ILE A 229 7.51 -23.21 -5.46
N LEU A 230 7.87 -22.40 -4.45
CA LEU A 230 8.89 -21.36 -4.58
C LEU A 230 10.26 -21.94 -4.97
N GLU A 231 10.67 -23.05 -4.35
CA GLU A 231 11.88 -23.79 -4.73
C GLU A 231 11.84 -24.24 -6.20
N ASN A 232 10.68 -24.67 -6.70
CA ASN A 232 10.52 -25.02 -8.12
C ASN A 232 10.56 -23.78 -9.02
N ILE A 233 9.97 -22.66 -8.60
CA ILE A 233 10.00 -21.38 -9.31
C ILE A 233 11.45 -20.92 -9.49
N ASP A 234 12.25 -21.01 -8.44
CA ASP A 234 13.67 -20.65 -8.44
C ASP A 234 14.49 -21.63 -9.30
N LYS A 235 14.36 -22.94 -9.04
CA LYS A 235 15.07 -24.01 -9.78
C LYS A 235 14.88 -23.92 -11.29
N HIS A 236 13.69 -23.50 -11.74
CA HIS A 236 13.33 -23.42 -13.17
C HIS A 236 13.39 -22.00 -13.75
N ASP A 237 13.96 -21.04 -13.01
CA ASP A 237 14.13 -19.66 -13.44
C ASP A 237 12.81 -19.03 -13.95
N VAL A 238 11.69 -19.38 -13.30
CA VAL A 238 10.36 -19.02 -13.79
C VAL A 238 10.19 -17.49 -13.75
N MET A 239 10.64 -16.85 -12.67
CA MET A 239 10.56 -15.39 -12.48
C MET A 239 11.13 -14.58 -13.65
N LYS A 240 12.21 -15.07 -14.30
CA LYS A 240 12.82 -14.38 -15.45
C LYS A 240 11.85 -14.19 -16.62
N ARG A 241 10.82 -15.03 -16.73
CA ARG A 241 9.81 -15.00 -17.80
C ARG A 241 8.57 -14.17 -17.47
N PHE A 242 8.36 -13.79 -16.21
CA PHE A 242 7.19 -13.06 -15.74
C PHE A 242 7.59 -11.76 -15.03
N PRO A 243 8.14 -10.77 -15.75
CA PRO A 243 8.56 -9.52 -15.13
C PRO A 243 7.37 -8.78 -14.50
N GLY A 244 7.61 -8.21 -13.31
CA GLY A 244 6.63 -7.48 -12.49
C GLY A 244 5.50 -8.33 -11.91
N ARG A 245 5.72 -9.64 -11.81
CA ARG A 245 4.95 -10.54 -10.94
C ARG A 245 5.81 -10.96 -9.77
N THR A 246 5.15 -11.38 -8.69
CA THR A 246 5.81 -11.92 -7.50
C THR A 246 5.75 -13.44 -7.47
N GLU A 247 6.55 -14.06 -6.59
CA GLU A 247 6.48 -15.49 -6.34
C GLU A 247 5.10 -15.92 -5.83
N ALA A 248 4.43 -15.08 -5.04
CA ALA A 248 3.08 -15.36 -4.55
C ALA A 248 2.06 -15.37 -5.71
N ASP A 249 2.14 -14.43 -6.65
CA ASP A 249 1.29 -14.43 -7.85
C ASP A 249 1.46 -15.75 -8.62
N LEU A 250 2.72 -16.13 -8.89
CA LEU A 250 3.02 -17.36 -9.63
C LEU A 250 2.60 -18.61 -8.86
N TYR A 251 2.74 -18.61 -7.53
CA TYR A 251 2.29 -19.71 -6.69
C TYR A 251 0.80 -20.02 -6.92
N LEU A 252 -0.08 -19.00 -6.85
CA LEU A 252 -1.51 -19.20 -7.08
C LEU A 252 -1.77 -19.72 -8.49
N TRP A 253 -1.15 -19.13 -9.51
CA TRP A 253 -1.35 -19.55 -10.89
C TRP A 253 -0.86 -20.98 -11.17
N ILE A 254 0.28 -21.38 -10.60
CA ILE A 254 0.80 -22.75 -10.72
C ILE A 254 -0.12 -23.74 -9.99
N MET A 255 -0.67 -23.35 -8.85
CA MET A 255 -1.62 -24.20 -8.11
C MET A 255 -2.94 -24.39 -8.87
N ASP A 256 -3.50 -23.31 -9.44
CA ASP A 256 -4.69 -23.39 -10.30
C ASP A 256 -4.42 -24.26 -11.54
N HIS A 257 -3.26 -24.08 -12.17
CA HIS A 257 -2.84 -24.86 -13.33
C HIS A 257 -2.66 -26.35 -13.01
N ARG A 258 -2.04 -26.66 -11.86
CA ARG A 258 -1.88 -28.04 -11.38
C ARG A 258 -3.22 -28.71 -11.16
N TYR A 259 -4.20 -27.99 -10.58
CA TYR A 259 -5.54 -28.53 -10.39
C TYR A 259 -6.20 -28.87 -11.74
N PHE A 260 -6.08 -27.99 -12.73
CA PHE A 260 -6.59 -28.23 -14.08
C PHE A 260 -5.93 -29.46 -14.73
N LEU A 261 -4.60 -29.55 -14.73
CA LEU A 261 -3.87 -30.69 -15.31
C LEU A 261 -4.18 -32.01 -14.59
N THR A 262 -4.26 -31.99 -13.26
CA THR A 262 -4.63 -33.17 -12.47
C THR A 262 -6.03 -33.68 -12.83
N THR A 263 -6.96 -32.76 -13.13
CA THR A 263 -8.33 -33.09 -13.54
C THR A 263 -8.37 -33.70 -14.94
N GLN A 264 -7.53 -33.22 -15.86
CA GLN A 264 -7.45 -33.75 -17.23
C GLN A 264 -6.77 -35.12 -17.28
N GLU A 265 -5.65 -35.28 -16.58
CA GLU A 265 -4.82 -36.49 -16.60
C GLU A 265 -5.31 -37.59 -15.65
N GLY A 266 -6.29 -37.29 -14.79
CA GLY A 266 -6.87 -38.23 -13.82
C GLY A 266 -5.94 -38.65 -12.67
N HIS A 267 -4.75 -38.06 -12.57
CA HIS A 267 -3.78 -38.29 -11.49
C HIS A 267 -2.97 -37.03 -11.18
N ASP A 268 -2.42 -36.93 -9.97
CA ASP A 268 -1.62 -35.78 -9.54
C ASP A 268 -0.26 -35.75 -10.25
N ILE A 269 -0.12 -34.81 -11.18
CA ILE A 269 1.11 -34.59 -11.96
C ILE A 269 2.29 -34.07 -11.12
N GLY A 270 2.03 -33.65 -9.88
CA GLY A 270 3.04 -33.12 -8.98
C GLY A 270 3.39 -31.64 -9.22
N SER A 271 4.03 -31.05 -8.22
CA SER A 271 4.31 -29.60 -8.19
C SER A 271 5.40 -29.16 -9.18
N GLU A 272 6.41 -30.00 -9.43
CA GLU A 272 7.50 -29.64 -10.34
C GLU A 272 7.06 -29.65 -11.81
N GLU A 273 6.29 -30.66 -12.21
CA GLU A 273 5.79 -30.77 -13.59
C GLU A 273 4.80 -29.66 -13.92
N ALA A 274 3.86 -29.39 -12.99
CA ALA A 274 2.94 -28.25 -13.13
C ALA A 274 3.68 -26.92 -13.30
N THR A 275 4.80 -26.73 -12.60
CA THR A 275 5.63 -25.51 -12.70
C THR A 275 6.30 -25.40 -14.07
N LYS A 276 6.85 -26.49 -14.59
CA LYS A 276 7.48 -26.54 -15.92
C LYS A 276 6.47 -26.30 -17.03
N ASP A 277 5.32 -26.95 -16.96
CA ASP A 277 4.25 -26.80 -17.94
C ASP A 277 3.70 -25.37 -17.93
N PHE A 278 3.44 -24.81 -16.74
CA PHE A 278 2.99 -23.43 -16.59
C PHE A 278 3.97 -22.43 -17.24
N ARG A 279 5.27 -22.62 -16.98
CA ARG A 279 6.34 -21.81 -17.57
C ARG A 279 6.40 -21.90 -19.11
N ALA A 280 6.02 -23.04 -19.68
CA ALA A 280 6.01 -23.26 -21.12
C ALA A 280 4.79 -22.58 -21.78
N HIS A 281 3.61 -22.71 -21.19
CA HIS A 281 2.34 -22.32 -21.82
C HIS A 281 1.87 -20.90 -21.49
N TYR A 282 2.19 -20.35 -20.31
CA TYR A 282 1.62 -19.07 -19.85
C TYR A 282 2.62 -17.91 -19.83
N ALA A 283 3.88 -18.15 -20.21
CA ALA A 283 4.88 -17.09 -20.21
C ALA A 283 4.60 -16.05 -21.32
N PRO A 284 4.51 -14.73 -21.02
CA PRO A 284 4.25 -13.69 -22.01
C PRO A 284 5.22 -13.75 -23.20
N PRO A 285 4.86 -13.33 -24.41
CA PRO A 285 5.79 -13.27 -25.55
C PRO A 285 7.02 -12.40 -25.25
N LEU A 286 8.16 -12.69 -25.89
CA LEU A 286 9.45 -12.01 -25.62
C LEU A 286 9.37 -10.47 -25.74
N TYR A 287 8.64 -9.95 -26.72
CA TYR A 287 8.49 -8.50 -26.89
C TYR A 287 7.73 -7.85 -25.72
N LYS A 288 6.70 -8.52 -25.18
CA LYS A 288 5.99 -8.05 -23.98
C LYS A 288 6.92 -8.04 -22.76
N ARG A 289 7.76 -9.07 -22.60
CA ARG A 289 8.72 -9.16 -21.49
C ARG A 289 9.75 -8.02 -21.52
N LEU A 290 10.28 -7.69 -22.70
CA LEU A 290 11.22 -6.59 -22.86
C LEU A 290 10.56 -5.25 -22.56
N GLY A 291 9.34 -5.02 -23.05
CA GLY A 291 8.55 -3.82 -22.73
C GLY A 291 8.31 -3.68 -21.22
N GLN A 292 7.87 -4.76 -20.56
CA GLN A 292 7.65 -4.79 -19.11
C GLN A 292 8.92 -4.50 -18.32
N ARG A 293 10.08 -5.04 -18.73
CA ARG A 293 11.36 -4.75 -18.06
C ARG A 293 11.78 -3.30 -18.21
N VAL A 294 11.63 -2.72 -19.41
CA VAL A 294 11.92 -1.30 -19.63
C VAL A 294 11.00 -0.42 -18.81
N GLN A 295 9.72 -0.76 -18.72
CA GLN A 295 8.75 -0.03 -17.91
C GLN A 295 9.07 -0.08 -16.41
N LEU A 296 9.47 -1.24 -15.88
CA LEU A 296 9.95 -1.39 -14.51
C LEU A 296 11.18 -0.53 -14.23
N LEU A 297 12.15 -0.50 -15.16
CA LEU A 297 13.35 0.31 -15.01
C LEU A 297 13.07 1.82 -15.05
N LEU A 298 12.04 2.24 -15.80
CA LEU A 298 11.68 3.65 -15.96
C LEU A 298 10.73 4.17 -14.87
N LYS A 299 9.80 3.33 -14.39
CA LYS A 299 8.71 3.75 -13.49
C LYS A 299 8.77 3.12 -12.09
N GLY A 300 9.63 2.14 -11.85
CA GLY A 300 9.64 1.38 -10.59
C GLY A 300 8.52 0.33 -10.46
N GLU A 301 7.41 0.48 -11.20
CA GLU A 301 6.24 -0.42 -11.16
C GLU A 301 5.68 -0.71 -12.56
N LEU A 302 4.95 -1.82 -12.70
CA LEU A 302 4.17 -2.13 -13.89
C LEU A 302 2.72 -1.63 -13.75
N ASP A 303 2.27 -0.84 -14.73
CA ASP A 303 0.84 -0.58 -14.93
C ASP A 303 0.14 -1.93 -15.20
N PRO A 304 -0.85 -2.35 -14.39
CA PRO A 304 -1.49 -3.64 -14.59
C PRO A 304 -2.52 -3.53 -15.72
N VAL A 305 -2.12 -3.70 -16.98
CA VAL A 305 -3.06 -3.95 -18.08
C VAL A 305 -2.50 -4.94 -19.11
N THR A 306 -3.38 -5.89 -19.47
CA THR A 306 -3.28 -7.01 -20.43
C THR A 306 -2.38 -8.19 -20.07
#